data_AF-A0A1F3XE74-F1
#
_entry.id   AF-A0A1F3XE74-F1
#
_cell.length_a   1.000
_cell.length_b   1.000
_cell.length_c   1.000
_cell.angle_alpha   90.00
_cell.angle_beta   90.00
_cell.angle_gamma   90.00
#
_symmetry.space_group_name_H-M   'P 1'
#
loop_
_entity.id
_entity.type
_entity.pdbx_description
1 polymer ?
#
loop_
_entity_poly.entity_id
_entity_poly.type
_entity_poly.pdbx_seq_one_letter_code
_entity_poly.pdbx_strand_id
1 'polypeptide(L)'
;MGSELLLVVVLFAAVAGAVFSRKMYFKRLIAAPLRFWLLLHIFKFLVVGMAMSLLCDLLDVPVPKAIGVICAFCEWVPFLGVFVALASLVLLLKDAAIGIIIGIISSYLIFKVFLYLFGVYISEHTALRVKSLKLIISMVMLSVWFGPVGLLLAGPICHLSRGIFLNARINENKVETSMKAA
;
A
#
# COMPACT_ATOMS: atom_id res chain seq x y z
N MET A 1 -42.40 -48.59 16.63
CA MET A 1 -42.07 -47.81 15.42
C MET A 1 -41.78 -46.31 15.66
N GLY A 2 -42.03 -45.74 16.85
CA GLY A 2 -41.84 -44.29 17.07
C GLY A 2 -40.41 -43.80 17.39
N SER A 3 -39.53 -44.66 17.91
CA SER A 3 -38.18 -44.29 18.37
C SER A 3 -37.17 -44.04 17.24
N GLU A 4 -37.28 -44.81 16.15
CA GLU A 4 -36.41 -44.71 14.96
C GLU A 4 -36.58 -43.36 14.25
N LEU A 5 -37.84 -42.89 14.11
CA LEU A 5 -38.19 -41.63 13.47
C LEU A 5 -37.65 -40.42 14.24
N LEU A 6 -37.66 -40.51 15.57
CA LEU A 6 -37.16 -39.46 16.46
C LEU A 6 -35.63 -39.34 16.38
N LEU A 7 -34.93 -40.47 16.23
CA LEU A 7 -33.48 -40.52 16.03
C LEU A 7 -33.05 -39.86 14.71
N VAL A 8 -33.75 -40.15 13.61
CA VAL A 8 -33.45 -39.57 12.29
C VAL A 8 -33.64 -38.05 12.30
N VAL A 9 -34.71 -37.55 12.92
CA VAL A 9 -34.98 -36.10 13.01
C VAL A 9 -33.92 -35.38 13.86
N VAL A 10 -33.50 -35.96 14.99
CA VAL A 10 -32.44 -35.39 15.83
C VAL A 10 -31.09 -35.37 15.10
N LEU A 11 -30.76 -36.43 14.35
CA LEU A 11 -29.53 -36.48 13.56
C LEU A 11 -29.53 -35.43 12.44
N PHE A 12 -30.67 -35.26 11.75
CA PHE A 12 -30.80 -34.26 10.70
C PHE A 12 -30.71 -32.84 11.26
N ALA A 13 -31.34 -32.57 12.40
CA ALA A 13 -31.25 -31.29 13.09
C ALA A 13 -29.83 -30.99 13.59
N ALA A 14 -29.11 -32.00 14.10
CA ALA A 14 -27.73 -31.86 14.53
C ALA A 14 -26.78 -31.60 13.36
N VAL A 15 -26.95 -32.31 12.24
CA VAL A 15 -26.15 -32.11 11.01
C VAL A 15 -26.46 -30.75 10.38
N ALA A 16 -27.74 -30.38 10.26
CA ALA A 16 -28.14 -29.07 9.75
C ALA A 16 -27.64 -27.93 10.66
N GLY A 17 -27.73 -28.09 11.98
CA GLY A 17 -27.18 -27.18 12.97
C GLY A 17 -25.65 -27.04 12.86
N ALA A 18 -24.93 -28.14 12.68
CA ALA A 18 -23.47 -28.13 12.51
C ALA A 18 -23.04 -27.45 11.19
N VAL A 19 -23.78 -27.67 10.09
CA VAL A 19 -23.53 -27.05 8.79
C VAL A 19 -23.86 -25.54 8.81
N PHE A 20 -24.96 -25.15 9.46
CA PHE A 20 -25.39 -23.76 9.56
C PHE A 20 -24.47 -22.96 10.50
N SER A 21 -24.07 -23.56 11.63
CA SER A 21 -23.08 -23.00 12.55
C SER A 21 -21.74 -22.73 11.84
N ARG A 22 -21.23 -23.68 11.02
CA ARG A 22 -20.00 -23.48 10.22
C ARG A 22 -20.04 -22.24 9.33
N LYS A 23 -21.15 -21.93 8.66
CA LYS A 23 -21.28 -20.73 7.80
C LYS A 23 -21.26 -19.42 8.58
N MET A 24 -21.81 -19.38 9.79
CA MET A 24 -21.84 -18.17 10.62
C MET A 24 -20.49 -17.88 11.29
N TYR A 25 -19.82 -18.90 11.82
CA TYR A 25 -18.46 -18.75 12.35
C TYR A 25 -17.48 -18.33 11.24
N PHE A 26 -17.64 -18.85 10.02
CA PHE A 26 -16.79 -18.52 8.87
C PHE A 26 -16.79 -17.04 8.47
N LYS A 27 -17.96 -16.37 8.47
CA LYS A 27 -18.03 -14.93 8.16
C LYS A 27 -17.25 -14.08 9.18
N ARG A 28 -17.33 -14.42 10.47
CA ARG A 28 -16.56 -13.72 11.52
C ARG A 28 -15.07 -14.04 11.47
N LEU A 29 -14.70 -15.29 11.14
CA LEU A 29 -13.30 -15.73 11.04
C LEU A 29 -12.52 -15.06 9.90
N ILE A 30 -13.19 -14.64 8.82
CA ILE A 30 -12.51 -14.01 7.67
C ILE A 30 -12.64 -12.49 7.70
N ALA A 31 -13.81 -11.96 8.06
CA ALA A 31 -14.05 -10.52 7.99
C ALA A 31 -13.18 -9.71 8.96
N ALA A 32 -12.96 -10.21 10.19
CA ALA A 32 -12.15 -9.48 11.17
C ALA A 32 -10.66 -9.41 10.75
N PRO A 33 -9.99 -10.53 10.40
CA PRO A 33 -8.61 -10.48 9.91
C PRO A 33 -8.45 -9.69 8.61
N LEU A 34 -9.42 -9.75 7.70
CA LEU A 34 -9.38 -8.99 6.45
C LEU A 34 -9.47 -7.47 6.69
N ARG A 35 -10.32 -7.04 7.64
CA ARG A 35 -10.40 -5.64 8.07
C ARG A 35 -9.09 -5.17 8.68
N PHE A 36 -8.51 -5.96 9.59
CA PHE A 36 -7.22 -5.63 10.19
C PHE A 36 -6.10 -5.58 9.16
N TRP A 37 -6.07 -6.52 8.22
CA TRP A 37 -5.12 -6.49 7.12
C TRP A 37 -5.26 -5.23 6.27
N LEU A 38 -6.48 -4.88 5.85
CA LEU A 38 -6.74 -3.69 5.06
C LEU A 38 -6.31 -2.42 5.82
N LEU A 39 -6.61 -2.34 7.11
CA LEU A 39 -6.25 -1.20 7.96
C LEU A 39 -4.73 -1.09 8.14
N LEU A 40 -4.03 -2.21 8.34
CA LEU A 40 -2.56 -2.26 8.35
C LEU A 40 -1.97 -1.82 7.00
N HIS A 41 -2.61 -2.18 5.89
CA HIS A 41 -2.18 -1.77 4.56
C HIS A 41 -2.36 -0.25 4.37
N ILE A 42 -3.52 0.29 4.72
CA ILE A 42 -3.80 1.73 4.70
C ILE A 42 -2.78 2.50 5.55
N PHE A 43 -2.50 1.99 6.76
CA PHE A 43 -1.51 2.58 7.64
C PHE A 43 -0.10 2.55 7.02
N LYS A 44 0.30 1.44 6.41
CA LYS A 44 1.58 1.33 5.69
C LYS A 44 1.69 2.39 4.57
N PHE A 45 0.64 2.62 3.79
CA PHE A 45 0.66 3.65 2.73
C PHE A 45 0.93 5.04 3.29
N LEU A 46 0.22 5.39 4.36
CA LEU A 46 0.39 6.70 5.00
C LEU A 46 1.80 6.86 5.55
N VAL A 47 2.30 5.86 6.26
CA VAL A 47 3.65 5.91 6.85
C VAL A 47 4.73 5.99 5.78
N VAL A 48 4.66 5.17 4.73
CA VAL A 48 5.64 5.21 3.63
C VAL A 48 5.57 6.55 2.90
N GLY A 49 4.37 7.02 2.56
CA GLY A 49 4.21 8.27 1.83
C GLY A 49 4.69 9.48 2.62
N MET A 50 4.35 9.56 3.91
CA MET A 50 4.82 10.62 4.79
C MET A 50 6.33 10.56 5.00
N ALA A 51 6.89 9.39 5.30
CA ALA A 51 8.32 9.22 5.51
C ALA A 51 9.13 9.59 4.26
N MET A 52 8.69 9.15 3.07
CA MET A 52 9.36 9.49 1.81
C MET A 52 9.20 10.96 1.46
N SER A 53 8.04 11.57 1.71
CA SER A 53 7.86 13.00 1.52
C SER A 53 8.78 13.81 2.43
N LEU A 54 8.86 13.47 3.72
CA LEU A 54 9.73 14.16 4.67
C LEU A 54 11.21 13.97 4.34
N LEU A 55 11.60 12.75 3.94
CA LEU A 55 12.97 12.47 3.53
C LEU A 55 13.38 13.28 2.29
N CYS A 56 12.49 13.38 1.31
CA CYS A 56 12.74 14.17 0.11
C CYS A 56 12.80 15.68 0.43
N ASP A 57 11.96 16.15 1.36
CA ASP A 57 11.98 17.53 1.83
C ASP A 57 13.31 17.86 2.54
N LEU A 58 13.80 16.94 3.38
CA LEU A 58 15.09 17.06 4.06
C LEU A 58 16.31 17.02 3.13
N LEU A 59 16.17 16.44 1.94
CA LEU A 59 17.22 16.32 0.93
C LEU A 59 17.11 17.40 -0.16
N ASP A 60 16.25 18.41 0.04
CA ASP A 60 15.98 19.49 -0.91
C ASP A 60 15.61 18.99 -2.33
N VAL A 61 14.87 17.88 -2.36
CA VAL A 61 14.48 17.23 -3.60
C VAL A 61 13.32 17.99 -4.24
N PRO A 62 13.34 18.20 -5.57
CA PRO A 62 12.20 18.81 -6.26
C PRO A 62 10.94 17.96 -6.07
N VAL A 63 9.82 18.62 -5.71
CA VAL A 63 8.49 18.02 -5.52
C VAL A 63 8.44 16.83 -4.52
N PRO A 64 8.83 17.05 -3.25
CA PRO A 64 8.95 15.97 -2.24
C PRO A 64 7.59 15.30 -1.94
N LYS A 65 6.53 16.10 -1.89
CA LYS A 65 5.15 15.62 -1.66
C LYS A 65 4.68 14.66 -2.77
N ALA A 66 5.01 14.95 -4.02
CA ALA A 66 4.61 14.10 -5.14
C ALA A 66 5.30 12.73 -5.08
N ILE A 67 6.59 12.71 -4.73
CA ILE A 67 7.36 11.48 -4.55
C ILE A 67 6.74 10.63 -3.43
N GLY A 68 6.42 11.24 -2.28
CA GLY A 68 5.74 10.55 -1.19
C GLY A 68 4.42 9.91 -1.62
N VAL A 69 3.60 10.64 -2.38
CA VAL A 69 2.32 10.13 -2.91
C VAL A 69 2.55 8.96 -3.87
N ILE A 70 3.49 9.08 -4.81
CA ILE A 70 3.81 7.99 -5.76
C ILE A 70 4.28 6.74 -4.99
N CYS A 71 5.21 6.89 -4.05
CA CYS A 71 5.67 5.78 -3.21
C CYS A 71 4.52 5.13 -2.43
N ALA A 72 3.60 5.92 -1.86
CA ALA A 72 2.43 5.40 -1.16
C ALA A 72 1.51 4.58 -2.09
N PHE A 73 1.20 5.08 -3.28
CA PHE A 73 0.34 4.35 -4.22
C PHE A 73 1.03 3.13 -4.84
N CYS A 74 2.33 3.21 -5.11
CA CYS A 74 3.08 2.10 -5.66
C CYS A 74 3.17 0.94 -4.67
N GLU A 75 3.24 1.21 -3.36
CA GLU A 75 3.27 0.16 -2.34
C GLU A 75 2.00 -0.72 -2.36
N TRP A 76 0.92 -0.25 -3.00
CA TRP A 76 -0.30 -1.04 -3.15
C TRP A 76 -0.07 -2.30 -3.99
N VAL A 77 0.84 -2.24 -4.95
CA VAL A 77 1.16 -3.36 -5.82
C VAL A 77 2.19 -4.26 -5.14
N PRO A 78 1.83 -5.47 -4.69
CA PRO A 78 2.81 -6.37 -4.06
C PRO A 78 3.87 -6.73 -5.10
N PHE A 79 5.14 -6.73 -4.68
CA PHE A 79 6.33 -7.05 -5.48
C PHE A 79 6.63 -6.08 -6.64
N LEU A 80 5.66 -5.76 -7.49
CA LEU A 80 5.80 -4.84 -8.62
C LEU A 80 5.92 -3.37 -8.21
N GLY A 81 5.29 -3.00 -7.09
CA GLY A 81 5.23 -1.63 -6.59
C GLY A 81 6.59 -0.98 -6.44
N VAL A 82 7.58 -1.74 -5.98
CA VAL A 82 8.96 -1.24 -5.83
C VAL A 82 9.57 -0.88 -7.17
N PHE A 83 9.44 -1.73 -8.18
CA PHE A 83 10.04 -1.45 -9.48
C PHE A 83 9.40 -0.21 -10.13
N VAL A 84 8.08 -0.06 -9.99
CA VAL A 84 7.35 1.10 -10.51
C VAL A 84 7.71 2.37 -9.73
N ALA A 85 7.80 2.30 -8.41
CA ALA A 85 8.23 3.41 -7.57
C ALA A 85 9.66 3.85 -7.93
N LEU A 86 10.59 2.90 -8.05
CA LEU A 86 11.98 3.16 -8.41
C LEU A 86 12.11 3.75 -9.81
N ALA A 87 11.39 3.22 -10.79
CA ALA A 87 11.38 3.78 -12.15
C ALA A 87 10.84 5.23 -12.13
N SER A 88 9.76 5.47 -11.40
CA SER A 88 9.16 6.81 -11.29
C SER A 88 10.09 7.80 -10.58
N LEU A 89 10.76 7.35 -9.51
CA LEU A 89 11.78 8.10 -8.78
C LEU A 89 12.93 8.50 -9.69
N VAL A 90 13.49 7.55 -10.44
CA VAL A 90 14.60 7.82 -11.37
C VAL A 90 14.18 8.83 -12.44
N LEU A 91 12.95 8.72 -12.97
CA LEU A 91 12.43 9.67 -13.95
C LEU A 91 12.22 11.07 -13.39
N LEU A 92 11.75 11.19 -12.15
CA LEU A 92 11.55 12.48 -11.48
C LEU A 92 12.87 13.14 -11.07
N LEU A 93 13.85 12.32 -10.68
CA LEU A 93 15.14 12.76 -10.14
C LEU A 93 16.25 12.80 -11.19
N LYS A 94 15.93 12.67 -12.49
CA LYS A 94 16.93 12.64 -13.57
C LYS A 94 17.88 13.84 -13.58
N ASP A 95 17.43 14.98 -13.04
CA ASP A 95 18.18 16.23 -12.98
C ASP A 95 18.84 16.45 -11.59
N ALA A 96 18.69 15.50 -10.65
CA ALA A 96 19.27 15.55 -9.32
C ALA A 96 20.68 14.92 -9.27
N ALA A 97 21.47 15.28 -8.25
CA ALA A 97 22.78 14.68 -8.04
C ALA A 97 22.66 13.17 -7.76
N ILE A 98 23.55 12.36 -8.36
CA ILE A 98 23.54 10.89 -8.22
C ILE A 98 23.54 10.43 -6.76
N GLY A 99 24.25 11.13 -5.87
CA GLY A 99 24.26 10.83 -4.43
C GLY A 99 22.88 10.94 -3.77
N ILE A 100 22.07 11.93 -4.18
CA ILE A 100 20.70 12.11 -3.69
C ILE A 100 19.81 10.97 -4.18
N ILE A 101 19.93 10.58 -5.45
CA ILE A 101 19.17 9.46 -6.04
C ILE A 101 19.45 8.17 -5.27
N ILE A 102 20.73 7.84 -5.03
CA ILE A 102 21.15 6.66 -4.29
C ILE A 102 20.62 6.70 -2.85
N GLY A 103 20.69 7.87 -2.19
CA GLY A 103 20.17 8.07 -0.83
C GLY A 103 18.67 7.79 -0.72
N ILE A 104 17.87 8.31 -1.67
CA ILE A 104 16.41 8.12 -1.67
C ILE A 104 16.05 6.66 -1.96
N ILE A 105 16.69 6.05 -2.96
CA ILE A 105 16.46 4.64 -3.33
C ILE A 105 16.83 3.70 -2.18
N SER A 106 18.01 3.89 -1.58
CA SER A 106 18.47 3.05 -0.47
C SER A 106 17.57 3.21 0.75
N SER A 107 17.19 4.44 1.10
CA SER A 107 16.26 4.70 2.22
C SER A 107 14.89 4.07 1.98
N TYR A 108 14.35 4.19 0.77
CA TYR A 108 13.09 3.53 0.39
C TYR A 108 13.16 2.01 0.57
N LEU A 109 14.24 1.37 0.09
CA LEU A 109 14.45 -0.07 0.24
C LEU A 109 14.58 -0.49 1.72
N ILE A 110 15.32 0.28 2.53
CA ILE A 110 15.47 0.03 3.98
C ILE A 110 14.10 0.12 4.67
N PHE A 111 13.33 1.18 4.39
CA PHE A 111 11.97 1.34 4.91
C PHE A 111 11.08 0.16 4.52
N LYS A 112 11.17 -0.31 3.28
CA LYS A 112 10.39 -1.45 2.81
C LYS A 112 10.75 -2.74 3.54
N VAL A 113 12.04 -3.01 3.73
CA VAL A 113 12.51 -4.17 4.51
C VAL A 113 12.02 -4.07 5.95
N PHE A 114 12.13 -2.90 6.56
CA PHE A 114 11.64 -2.65 7.92
C PHE A 114 10.14 -2.91 8.04
N LEU A 115 9.32 -2.38 7.11
CA LEU A 115 7.87 -2.60 7.11
C LEU A 115 7.46 -4.04 6.79
N TYR A 116 8.27 -4.76 6.01
CA TYR A 116 8.10 -6.19 5.82
C TYR A 116 8.33 -6.94 7.13
N LEU A 117 9.48 -6.73 7.78
CA LEU A 117 9.81 -7.37 9.05
C LEU A 117 8.80 -7.01 10.16
N PHE A 118 8.41 -5.75 10.24
CA PHE A 118 7.37 -5.30 11.17
C PHE A 118 6.02 -5.95 10.88
N GLY A 119 5.67 -6.12 9.60
CA GLY A 119 4.47 -6.84 9.19
C GLY A 119 4.49 -8.31 9.59
N VAL A 120 5.63 -8.99 9.43
CA VAL A 120 5.84 -10.38 9.87
C VAL A 120 5.72 -10.46 11.39
N TYR A 121 6.41 -9.58 12.13
CA TYR A 121 6.35 -9.53 13.59
C TYR A 121 4.92 -9.36 14.12
N ILE A 122 4.16 -8.40 13.57
CA ILE A 122 2.75 -8.20 13.92
C ILE A 122 1.94 -9.45 13.58
N SER A 123 2.16 -10.05 12.41
CA SER A 123 1.43 -11.25 11.99
C SER A 123 1.70 -12.46 12.89
N GLU A 124 2.89 -12.57 13.48
CA GLU A 124 3.25 -13.64 14.40
C GLU A 124 2.66 -13.45 15.80
N HIS A 125 2.60 -12.20 16.27
CA HIS A 125 2.15 -11.86 17.63
C HIS A 125 0.67 -11.46 17.71
N THR A 126 -0.06 -11.44 16.58
CA THR A 126 -1.49 -11.11 16.51
C THR A 126 -2.31 -12.31 16.05
N ALA A 127 -3.62 -12.32 16.34
CA ALA A 127 -4.59 -13.29 15.82
C ALA A 127 -4.70 -13.34 14.27
N LEU A 128 -3.93 -12.50 13.57
CA LEU A 128 -3.71 -12.51 12.13
C LEU A 128 -2.91 -13.72 11.64
N ARG A 129 -2.47 -14.64 12.52
CA ARG A 129 -1.74 -15.86 12.14
C ARG A 129 -2.40 -16.54 10.95
N VAL A 130 -1.86 -16.29 9.76
CA VAL A 130 -2.50 -16.61 8.47
C VAL A 130 -2.33 -18.10 8.22
N LYS A 131 -3.10 -18.94 8.94
CA LYS A 131 -3.14 -20.40 8.69
C LYS A 131 -4.05 -20.77 7.52
N SER A 132 -4.86 -19.84 7.02
CA SER A 132 -5.86 -20.14 6.00
C SER A 132 -5.40 -19.68 4.62
N LEU A 133 -5.18 -20.64 3.72
CA LEU A 133 -4.89 -20.44 2.29
C LEU A 133 -5.89 -19.47 1.62
N LYS A 134 -7.16 -19.51 2.08
CA LYS A 134 -8.25 -18.65 1.57
C LYS A 134 -8.00 -17.17 1.86
N LEU A 135 -7.35 -16.85 2.97
CA LEU A 135 -7.07 -15.49 3.37
C LEU A 135 -5.94 -14.90 2.51
N ILE A 136 -4.91 -15.70 2.22
CA ILE A 136 -3.85 -15.37 1.26
C ILE A 136 -4.45 -15.10 -0.12
N ILE A 137 -5.34 -15.97 -0.60
CA ILE A 137 -6.02 -15.79 -1.90
C ILE A 137 -6.83 -14.49 -1.92
N SER A 138 -7.56 -14.18 -0.84
CA SER A 138 -8.34 -12.93 -0.77
C SER A 138 -7.46 -11.68 -0.74
N MET A 139 -6.32 -11.72 -0.05
CA MET A 139 -5.33 -10.64 -0.05
C MET A 139 -4.75 -10.44 -1.45
N VAL A 140 -4.33 -11.52 -2.11
CA VAL A 140 -3.80 -11.48 -3.48
C VAL A 140 -4.84 -10.94 -4.46
N MET A 141 -6.10 -11.40 -4.38
CA MET A 141 -7.19 -10.88 -5.21
C MET A 141 -7.40 -9.37 -5.01
N LEU A 142 -7.45 -8.90 -3.76
CA LEU A 142 -7.56 -7.47 -3.44
C LEU A 142 -6.36 -6.68 -3.99
N SER A 143 -5.15 -7.20 -3.81
CA SER A 143 -3.94 -6.57 -4.35
C SER A 143 -3.94 -6.51 -5.88
N VAL A 144 -4.43 -7.55 -6.56
CA VAL A 144 -4.54 -7.58 -8.03
C VAL A 144 -5.61 -6.62 -8.53
N TRP A 145 -6.72 -6.46 -7.81
CA TRP A 145 -7.79 -5.55 -8.21
C TRP A 145 -7.40 -4.07 -8.08
N PHE A 146 -6.71 -3.72 -7.01
CA PHE A 146 -6.40 -2.33 -6.70
C PHE A 146 -4.95 -1.95 -7.07
N GLY A 147 -4.06 -2.91 -7.34
CA GLY A 147 -2.69 -2.65 -7.78
C GLY A 147 -2.59 -1.87 -9.11
N PRO A 148 -3.34 -2.26 -10.16
CA PRO A 148 -3.36 -1.51 -11.41
C PRO A 148 -3.76 -0.05 -11.23
N VAL A 149 -4.59 0.29 -10.24
CA VAL A 149 -4.99 1.67 -9.95
C VAL A 149 -3.78 2.51 -9.53
N GLY A 150 -2.93 2.00 -8.63
CA GLY A 150 -1.70 2.70 -8.23
C GLY A 150 -0.72 2.88 -9.41
N LEU A 151 -0.62 1.87 -10.26
CA LEU A 151 0.19 1.88 -11.48
C LEU A 151 -0.30 2.91 -12.51
N LEU A 152 -1.62 2.95 -12.75
CA LEU A 152 -2.26 3.89 -13.68
C LEU A 152 -2.16 5.33 -13.19
N LEU A 153 -2.19 5.56 -11.87
CA LEU A 153 -2.09 6.89 -11.27
C LEU A 153 -0.65 7.42 -11.22
N ALA A 154 0.35 6.56 -11.13
CA ALA A 154 1.76 6.97 -11.03
C ALA A 154 2.20 7.87 -12.20
N GLY A 155 1.85 7.50 -13.44
CA GLY A 155 2.20 8.27 -14.64
C GLY A 155 1.61 9.69 -14.65
N PRO A 156 0.28 9.86 -14.55
CA PRO A 156 -0.37 11.16 -14.45
C PRO A 156 0.16 12.01 -13.30
N ILE A 157 0.37 11.42 -12.11
CA ILE A 157 0.91 12.15 -10.94
C ILE A 157 2.33 12.65 -11.21
N CYS A 158 3.20 11.82 -11.82
CA CYS A 158 4.54 12.24 -12.25
C CYS A 158 4.51 13.41 -13.23
N HIS A 159 3.58 13.37 -14.20
CA HIS A 159 3.49 14.43 -15.20
C HIS A 159 2.97 15.74 -14.60
N LEU A 160 1.93 15.67 -13.77
CA LEU A 160 1.36 16.81 -13.07
C LEU A 160 2.38 17.45 -12.11
N SER A 161 3.07 16.64 -11.30
CA SER A 161 4.06 17.13 -10.35
C SER A 161 5.21 17.86 -11.04
N ARG A 162 5.70 17.29 -12.14
CA ARG A 162 6.74 17.93 -12.96
C ARG A 162 6.26 19.24 -13.59
N GLY A 163 5.02 19.29 -14.07
CA GLY A 163 4.42 20.52 -14.62
C GLY A 163 4.32 21.63 -13.57
N ILE A 164 3.84 21.31 -12.37
CA ILE A 164 3.76 22.26 -11.25
C ILE A 164 5.14 22.78 -10.88
N PHE A 165 6.13 21.89 -10.79
CA PHE A 165 7.51 22.27 -10.45
C PHE A 165 8.14 23.21 -11.49
N LEU A 166 7.97 22.90 -12.79
CA LEU A 166 8.51 23.74 -13.86
C LEU A 166 7.83 25.12 -13.90
N ASN A 167 6.52 25.18 -13.71
CA ASN A 167 5.79 26.45 -13.65
C ASN A 167 6.23 27.31 -12.46
N ALA A 168 6.49 26.71 -11.31
CA ALA A 168 7.01 27.42 -10.14
C ALA A 168 8.38 28.08 -10.45
N ARG A 169 9.32 27.33 -11.03
CA ARG A 169 10.63 27.88 -11.44
C ARG A 169 10.52 29.01 -12.47
N ILE A 170 9.64 28.88 -13.46
CA ILE A 170 9.48 29.90 -14.50
C ILE A 170 8.99 31.21 -13.89
N ASN A 171 8.05 31.14 -12.95
CA ASN A 171 7.53 32.32 -12.26
C ASN A 171 8.59 32.99 -11.37
N GLU A 172 9.40 32.21 -10.63
CA GLU A 172 10.50 32.75 -9.83
C GLU A 172 11.51 33.53 -10.69
N ASN A 173 11.95 32.95 -11.82
CA ASN A 173 12.87 33.63 -12.74
C ASN A 173 12.28 34.93 -13.31
N LYS A 174 10.97 34.97 -13.58
CA LYS A 174 10.29 36.17 -14.09
C LYS A 174 10.22 37.30 -13.05
N VAL A 175 10.06 36.96 -11.77
CA VAL A 175 10.09 37.93 -10.67
C VAL A 175 11.52 38.47 -10.49
N GLU A 176 12.53 37.62 -10.52
CA GLU A 176 13.93 38.03 -10.34
C GLU A 176 14.40 38.97 -11.46
N THR A 177 14.01 38.69 -12.70
CA THR A 177 14.29 39.56 -13.86
C THR A 177 13.55 40.90 -13.78
N SER A 178 12.33 40.92 -13.26
CA SER A 178 11.57 42.16 -13.06
C SER A 178 12.16 43.03 -11.94
N MET A 179 12.71 42.42 -10.88
CA MET A 179 13.41 43.13 -9.80
C MET A 179 14.77 43.68 -10.23
N LYS A 180 15.50 43.00 -11.11
CA LYS A 180 16.77 43.50 -11.66
C LYS A 180 16.59 44.62 -12.69
N ALA A 181 15.40 44.74 -13.26
CA ALA A 181 15.07 45.76 -14.26
C ALA A 181 14.44 47.04 -13.67
N ALA A 182 14.09 47.02 -12.38
CA ALA A 182 13.56 48.16 -11.61
C ALA A 182 14.69 48.84 -10.81
#